data_AF-A0A0A0JIP2-F1
#
_entry.id   AF-A0A0A0JIP2-F1
#
_cell.length_a   1.000
_cell.length_b   1.000
_cell.length_c   1.000
_cell.angle_alpha   90.00
_cell.angle_beta   90.00
_cell.angle_gamma   90.00
#
_symmetry.space_group_name_H-M   'P 1'
#
loop_
_entity.id
_entity.type
_entity.pdbx_description
1 polymer ?
#
loop_
_entity_poly.entity_id
_entity_poly.type
_entity_poly.pdbx_seq_one_letter_code
_entity_poly.pdbx_strand_id
1 'polypeptide(L)'
;MIKVVTTAAALALAATVASAPAASAAPDTGCMRAGLGVLKDAGLLSAVAKDGLPISVAVSVGVVPREGTDVSALPDPLPLRVVLADHRAGDDSLFIYPWC
;
A
#
# COMPACT_ATOMS: atom_id res chain seq x y z
N MET A 1 1.88 69.45 -2.98
CA MET A 1 2.47 68.79 -4.16
C MET A 1 2.38 67.29 -3.92
N ILE A 2 1.55 66.60 -4.69
CA ILE A 2 1.35 65.14 -4.60
C ILE A 2 2.51 64.47 -5.34
N LYS A 3 3.21 63.56 -4.65
CA LYS A 3 4.18 62.63 -5.25
C LYS A 3 3.70 61.21 -4.97
N VAL A 4 3.18 60.58 -6.02
CA VAL A 4 3.00 59.13 -6.10
C VAL A 4 4.24 58.58 -6.78
N VAL A 5 5.00 57.70 -6.11
CA VAL A 5 5.84 56.68 -6.75
C VAL A 5 5.90 55.43 -5.86
N THR A 6 5.28 54.39 -6.38
CA THR A 6 5.45 52.93 -6.21
C THR A 6 6.63 52.38 -5.40
N THR A 7 6.32 51.43 -4.50
CA THR A 7 7.11 50.21 -4.30
C THR A 7 6.18 49.02 -4.04
N ALA A 8 6.01 48.19 -5.07
CA ALA A 8 5.51 46.84 -4.91
C ALA A 8 6.65 45.97 -4.37
N ALA A 9 6.45 45.39 -3.20
CA ALA A 9 7.22 44.26 -2.71
C ALA A 9 6.25 43.35 -1.97
N ALA A 10 5.50 42.55 -2.74
CA ALA A 10 4.76 41.43 -2.18
C ALA A 10 5.78 40.48 -1.56
N LEU A 11 5.74 40.35 -0.22
CA LEU A 11 6.54 39.35 0.49
C LEU A 11 6.15 37.97 -0.07
N ALA A 12 7.10 37.33 -0.74
CA ALA A 12 7.02 35.92 -1.06
C ALA A 12 6.91 35.14 0.26
N LEU A 13 5.71 34.61 0.54
CA LEU A 13 5.53 33.56 1.52
C LEU A 13 6.19 32.30 0.96
N ALA A 14 7.50 32.18 1.17
CA ALA A 14 8.22 30.92 1.07
C ALA A 14 7.70 30.01 2.17
N ALA A 15 6.56 29.34 1.92
CA ALA A 15 6.12 28.21 2.71
C ALA A 15 7.17 27.11 2.53
N THR A 16 8.14 27.06 3.44
CA THR A 16 9.00 25.90 3.61
C THR A 16 8.10 24.75 4.02
N VAL A 17 7.67 23.95 3.05
CA VAL A 17 7.14 22.62 3.30
C VAL A 17 8.27 21.81 3.90
N ALA A 18 8.35 21.84 5.23
CA ALA A 18 9.17 20.90 5.98
C ALA A 18 8.63 19.51 5.61
N SER A 19 9.37 18.79 4.77
CA SER A 19 9.09 17.39 4.46
C SER A 19 9.22 16.63 5.77
N ALA A 20 8.09 16.40 6.45
CA ALA A 20 8.06 15.47 7.57
C ALA A 20 8.61 14.14 7.04
N PRO A 21 9.56 13.49 7.74
CA PRO A 21 10.01 12.18 7.34
C PRO A 21 8.79 11.28 7.31
N ALA A 22 8.54 10.60 6.19
CA ALA A 22 7.57 9.53 6.14
C ALA A 22 7.94 8.57 7.27
N ALA A 23 7.10 8.49 8.31
CA ALA A 23 7.26 7.48 9.33
C ALA A 23 7.06 6.15 8.62
N SER A 24 8.16 5.46 8.28
CA SER A 24 8.07 4.08 7.81
C SER A 24 7.52 3.27 8.98
N ALA A 25 6.22 2.99 8.94
CA ALA A 25 5.61 2.06 9.87
C ALA A 25 6.43 0.77 9.88
N ALA A 26 6.65 0.21 11.06
CA ALA A 26 7.34 -1.06 11.17
C ALA A 26 6.56 -2.12 10.34
N PRO A 27 7.25 -3.02 9.61
CA PRO A 27 6.57 -4.03 8.81
C PRO A 27 5.56 -4.81 9.63
N ASP A 28 4.33 -4.96 9.14
CA ASP A 28 3.30 -5.73 9.81
C ASP A 28 3.56 -7.24 9.65
N THR A 29 4.41 -7.76 10.54
CA THR A 29 4.70 -9.19 10.59
C THR A 29 3.55 -10.01 11.18
N GLY A 30 2.60 -9.39 11.87
CA GLY A 30 1.40 -10.02 12.40
C GLY A 30 0.46 -10.40 11.25
N CYS A 31 0.09 -9.40 10.44
CA CYS A 31 -0.68 -9.56 9.22
C CYS A 31 -0.02 -10.57 8.27
N MET A 32 1.28 -10.45 8.04
CA MET A 32 2.02 -11.41 7.21
C MET A 32 1.95 -12.86 7.74
N ARG A 33 2.09 -13.06 9.05
CA ARG A 33 2.01 -14.41 9.65
C ARG A 33 0.60 -14.97 9.57
N ALA A 34 -0.42 -14.14 9.77
CA ALA A 34 -1.83 -14.53 9.64
C ALA A 34 -2.17 -14.94 8.21
N GLY A 35 -1.74 -14.19 7.20
CA GLY A 35 -1.93 -14.54 5.79
C GLY A 35 -1.25 -15.84 5.38
N LEU A 36 -0.02 -16.07 5.89
CA LEU A 36 0.65 -17.37 5.73
C LEU A 36 -0.12 -18.52 6.41
N GLY A 37 -0.81 -18.24 7.52
CA GLY A 37 -1.72 -19.18 8.19
C GLY A 37 -2.89 -19.56 7.28
N VAL A 38 -3.60 -18.58 6.73
CA VAL A 38 -4.72 -18.79 5.81
C VAL A 38 -4.30 -19.63 4.60
N LEU A 39 -3.14 -19.33 4.00
CA LEU A 39 -2.61 -20.12 2.88
C LEU A 39 -2.27 -21.56 3.27
N LYS A 40 -1.82 -21.80 4.50
CA LYS A 40 -1.55 -23.16 5.00
C LYS A 40 -2.84 -23.93 5.24
N ASP A 41 -3.80 -23.29 5.90
CA ASP A 41 -5.08 -23.91 6.28
C ASP A 41 -5.92 -24.25 5.04
N ALA A 42 -5.81 -23.44 3.99
CA ALA A 42 -6.42 -23.71 2.69
C ALA A 42 -5.64 -24.72 1.83
N GLY A 43 -4.47 -25.19 2.28
CA GLY A 43 -3.60 -26.08 1.49
C GLY A 43 -2.97 -25.43 0.26
N LEU A 44 -2.99 -24.09 0.17
CA LEU A 44 -2.57 -23.31 -1.01
C LEU A 44 -1.11 -22.86 -0.96
N LEU A 45 -0.46 -22.87 0.21
CA LEU A 45 0.86 -22.26 0.39
C LEU A 45 1.91 -22.77 -0.61
N SER A 46 1.98 -24.09 -0.84
CA SER A 46 2.96 -24.67 -1.77
C SER A 46 2.70 -24.28 -3.22
N ALA A 47 1.43 -24.22 -3.64
CA ALA A 47 1.06 -23.79 -4.99
C ALA A 47 1.39 -22.31 -5.19
N VAL A 48 1.01 -21.46 -4.23
CA VAL A 48 1.29 -20.01 -4.28
C VAL A 48 2.79 -19.71 -4.25
N ALA A 49 3.58 -20.48 -3.51
CA ALA A 49 5.02 -20.32 -3.47
C ALA A 49 5.69 -20.62 -4.82
N LYS A 50 5.12 -21.54 -5.61
CA LYS A 50 5.66 -21.95 -6.90
C LYS A 50 5.16 -21.08 -8.04
N ASP A 51 3.86 -20.86 -8.11
CA ASP A 51 3.17 -20.31 -9.27
C ASP A 51 2.56 -18.92 -9.02
N GLY A 52 2.56 -18.45 -7.76
CA GLY A 52 1.90 -17.22 -7.32
C GLY A 52 0.44 -17.41 -6.91
N LEU A 53 -0.17 -16.36 -6.37
CA LEU A 53 -1.55 -16.34 -5.91
C LEU A 53 -2.44 -15.71 -6.99
N PRO A 54 -3.32 -16.47 -7.65
CA PRO A 54 -4.30 -15.89 -8.55
C PRO A 54 -5.18 -14.90 -7.79
N ILE A 55 -5.45 -13.74 -8.36
CA ILE A 55 -6.25 -12.70 -7.70
C ILE A 55 -7.66 -13.24 -7.39
N SER A 56 -8.22 -14.07 -8.27
CA SER A 56 -9.50 -14.75 -8.06
C SER A 56 -9.52 -15.67 -6.82
N VAL A 57 -8.39 -16.31 -6.51
CA VAL A 57 -8.22 -17.14 -5.30
C VAL A 57 -8.05 -16.26 -4.06
N ALA A 58 -7.37 -15.13 -4.15
CA ALA A 58 -7.30 -14.17 -3.05
C ALA A 58 -8.72 -13.67 -2.68
N VAL A 59 -9.53 -13.33 -3.68
CA VAL A 59 -10.91 -12.87 -3.48
C VAL A 59 -11.79 -13.98 -2.88
N SER A 60 -11.58 -15.25 -3.26
CA SER A 60 -12.37 -16.36 -2.70
C SER A 60 -12.09 -16.62 -1.21
N VAL A 61 -10.95 -16.19 -0.68
CA VAL A 61 -10.63 -16.22 0.76
C VAL A 61 -10.94 -14.91 1.49
N GLY A 62 -11.70 -14.00 0.85
CA GLY A 62 -12.21 -12.78 1.48
C GLY A 62 -11.32 -11.55 1.33
N VAL A 63 -10.28 -11.59 0.48
CA VAL A 63 -9.45 -10.43 0.18
C VAL A 63 -10.18 -9.49 -0.78
N VAL A 64 -10.12 -8.19 -0.51
CA VAL A 64 -10.76 -7.17 -1.35
C VAL A 64 -9.76 -6.07 -1.71
N PRO A 65 -9.68 -5.61 -2.96
CA PRO A 65 -8.85 -4.46 -3.31
C PRO A 65 -9.29 -3.21 -2.53
N ARG A 66 -8.32 -2.44 -2.03
CA ARG A 66 -8.59 -1.14 -1.41
C ARG A 66 -8.99 -0.12 -2.47
N GLU A 67 -9.79 0.87 -2.09
CA GLU A 67 -10.17 1.97 -3.00
C GLU A 67 -8.92 2.59 -3.67
N GLY A 68 -9.01 2.82 -4.98
CA GLY A 68 -7.91 3.36 -5.79
C GLY A 68 -6.87 2.33 -6.25
N THR A 69 -6.96 1.06 -5.84
CA THR A 69 -6.09 0.00 -6.33
C THR A 69 -6.46 -0.37 -7.76
N ASP A 70 -5.54 -0.14 -8.70
CA ASP A 70 -5.66 -0.63 -10.07
C ASP A 70 -5.22 -2.10 -10.15
N VAL A 71 -6.18 -3.00 -9.94
CA VAL A 71 -5.97 -4.45 -10.01
C VAL A 71 -5.52 -4.90 -11.39
N SER A 72 -5.90 -4.18 -12.45
CA SER A 72 -5.55 -4.53 -13.83
C SER A 72 -4.07 -4.29 -14.16
N ALA A 73 -3.40 -3.44 -13.38
CA ALA A 73 -1.97 -3.18 -13.48
C ALA A 73 -1.11 -4.18 -12.67
N LEU A 74 -1.73 -5.07 -11.89
CA LEU A 74 -1.02 -6.05 -11.06
C LEU A 74 -0.73 -7.34 -11.84
N PRO A 75 0.39 -8.02 -11.54
CA PRO A 75 0.63 -9.36 -12.06
C PRO A 75 -0.43 -10.34 -11.56
N ASP A 76 -0.94 -11.19 -12.45
CA ASP A 76 -1.82 -12.30 -12.10
C ASP A 76 -1.26 -13.59 -12.73
N PRO A 77 -0.79 -14.57 -11.94
CA PRO A 77 -0.83 -14.65 -10.47
C PRO A 77 0.11 -13.66 -9.77
N LEU A 78 -0.28 -13.20 -8.57
CA LEU A 78 0.56 -12.37 -7.70
C LEU A 78 1.74 -13.20 -7.18
N PRO A 79 3.00 -12.82 -7.46
CA PRO A 79 4.15 -13.54 -6.93
C PRO A 79 4.16 -13.53 -5.39
N LEU A 80 4.56 -14.63 -4.73
CA LEU A 80 4.57 -14.71 -3.26
C LEU A 80 5.33 -13.53 -2.60
N ARG A 81 6.42 -13.06 -3.21
CA ARG A 81 7.15 -11.88 -2.73
C ARG A 81 6.29 -10.60 -2.67
N VAL A 82 5.40 -10.41 -3.64
CA VAL A 82 4.47 -9.27 -3.71
C VAL A 82 3.39 -9.43 -2.65
N VAL A 83 2.81 -10.62 -2.52
CA VAL A 83 1.81 -10.92 -1.48
C VAL A 83 2.38 -10.66 -0.08
N LEU A 84 3.61 -11.12 0.21
CA LEU A 84 4.25 -10.89 1.50
C LEU A 84 4.62 -9.43 1.74
N ALA A 85 5.03 -8.71 0.70
CA ALA A 85 5.30 -7.28 0.80
C ALA A 85 4.01 -6.50 1.11
N ASP A 86 2.92 -6.86 0.46
CA ASP A 86 1.62 -6.21 0.67
C ASP A 86 1.07 -6.47 2.08
N HIS A 87 1.19 -7.69 2.61
CA HIS A 87 0.84 -7.95 4.01
C HIS A 87 1.70 -7.16 5.01
N ARG A 88 2.99 -6.96 4.70
CA ARG A 88 3.89 -6.18 5.55
C ARG A 88 3.57 -4.69 5.53
N ALA A 89 2.84 -4.21 4.52
CA ALA A 89 2.39 -2.82 4.45
C ALA A 89 1.24 -2.55 5.43
N GLY A 90 0.56 -3.57 5.96
CA GLY A 90 -0.50 -3.40 6.95
C GLY A 90 -1.61 -2.48 6.42
N ASP A 91 -1.84 -1.36 7.09
CA ASP A 91 -2.85 -0.36 6.66
C ASP A 91 -2.56 0.25 5.27
N ASP A 92 -1.31 0.27 4.84
CA ASP A 92 -0.87 0.79 3.53
C ASP A 92 -0.93 -0.27 2.41
N SER A 93 -1.49 -1.45 2.67
CA SER A 93 -1.65 -2.51 1.68
C SER A 93 -2.61 -2.12 0.54
N LEU A 94 -2.34 -2.68 -0.64
CA LEU A 94 -3.20 -2.62 -1.83
C LEU A 94 -4.51 -3.40 -1.61
N PHE A 95 -4.47 -4.43 -0.77
CA PHE A 95 -5.62 -5.26 -0.46
C PHE A 95 -6.00 -5.19 1.02
N ILE A 96 -7.31 -5.16 1.29
CA ILE A 96 -7.87 -5.36 2.61
C ILE A 96 -7.90 -6.87 2.87
N TYR A 97 -7.18 -7.30 3.89
CA TYR A 97 -7.10 -8.68 4.35
C TYR A 97 -7.97 -8.83 5.60
N PRO A 98 -8.94 -9.77 5.68
CA PRO A 98 -9.84 -9.89 6.83
C PRO A 98 -9.19 -10.49 8.09
N TRP A 99 -7.95 -10.95 7.99
CA TRP A 99 -7.11 -11.42 9.10
C TRP A 99 -6.09 -10.37 9.55
N CYS A 100 -6.15 -9.22 8.91
CA CYS A 100 -5.58 -7.95 9.30
C CYS A 100 -6.77 -6.97 9.44
#